data_AF-A0A9Q6EJT1-F1
#
_entry.id   AF-A0A9Q6EJT1-F1
#
_cell.length_a   1.000
_cell.length_b   1.000
_cell.length_c   1.000
_cell.angle_alpha   90.00
_cell.angle_beta   90.00
_cell.angle_gamma   90.00
#
_symmetry.space_group_name_H-M   'P 1'
#
loop_
_entity.id
_entity.type
_entity.pdbx_description
1 polymer ?
#
loop_
_entity_poly.entity_id
_entity_poly.type
_entity_poly.pdbx_seq_one_letter_code
_entity_poly.pdbx_strand_id
1 'polypeptide(L)'
;MRYLSDEEKLRIAFDYNNKEDKLLVSLGGKLESYEHIKYASFDEYIKENPNCCSINHGELYKIAQPSFGLLPEFSFFDRISGLGFRDLTVMNFKVRYLDEKGNQRVQQVRVRNTLRNCGRPKSIWFKRDS
;
A
#
# COMPACT_ATOMS: atom_id res chain seq x y z
N MET A 1 -19.24 13.09 7.43
CA MET A 1 -18.10 12.30 6.91
C MET A 1 -17.79 12.79 5.51
N ARG A 2 -16.52 13.07 5.19
CA ARG A 2 -16.10 13.53 3.85
C ARG A 2 -15.41 12.39 3.12
N TYR A 3 -15.72 12.23 1.83
CA TYR A 3 -14.97 11.33 0.96
C TYR A 3 -13.61 11.92 0.62
N LEU A 4 -12.56 11.11 0.76
CA LEU A 4 -11.21 11.49 0.36
C LEU A 4 -11.09 11.44 -1.16
N SER A 5 -10.34 12.39 -1.73
CA SER A 5 -9.95 12.32 -3.14
C SER A 5 -8.92 11.20 -3.36
N ASP A 6 -8.69 10.84 -4.62
CA ASP A 6 -7.71 9.83 -5.00
C ASP A 6 -6.29 10.24 -4.60
N GLU A 7 -5.95 11.52 -4.79
CA GLU A 7 -4.68 12.08 -4.34
C GLU A 7 -4.50 11.96 -2.82
N GLU A 8 -5.54 12.29 -2.05
CA GLU A 8 -5.50 12.18 -0.58
C GLU A 8 -5.30 10.73 -0.14
N LYS A 9 -5.97 9.78 -0.79
CA LYS A 9 -5.80 8.34 -0.53
C LYS A 9 -4.37 7.89 -0.83
N LEU A 10 -3.80 8.30 -1.97
CA LEU A 10 -2.44 7.95 -2.35
C LEU A 10 -1.41 8.59 -1.43
N ARG A 11 -1.60 9.84 -1.01
CA ARG A 11 -0.72 10.53 -0.07
C ARG A 11 -0.73 9.85 1.29
N ILE A 12 -1.90 9.46 1.82
CA ILE A 12 -1.98 8.70 3.07
C ILE A 12 -1.29 7.33 2.94
N ALA A 13 -1.49 6.63 1.83
CA ALA A 13 -0.82 5.35 1.58
C ALA A 13 0.70 5.53 1.46
N PHE A 14 1.16 6.59 0.80
CA PHE A 14 2.56 6.96 0.73
C PHE A 14 3.13 7.23 2.12
N ASP A 15 2.51 8.13 2.90
CA ASP A 15 2.99 8.52 4.23
C ASP A 15 3.08 7.29 5.15
N TYR A 16 2.09 6.39 5.07
CA TYR A 16 2.09 5.15 5.82
C TYR A 16 3.29 4.25 5.50
N ASN A 17 3.59 4.03 4.21
CA ASN A 17 4.71 3.18 3.81
C ASN A 17 6.07 3.88 3.97
N ASN A 18 6.12 5.20 3.75
CA ASN A 18 7.34 5.99 3.83
C ASN A 18 7.76 6.26 5.28
N LYS A 19 6.83 6.18 6.25
CA LYS A 19 7.14 6.29 7.67
C LYS A 19 7.92 5.11 8.21
N GLU A 20 7.72 3.92 7.65
CA GLU A 20 8.38 2.69 8.11
C GLU A 20 9.91 2.82 8.00
N ASP A 21 10.61 2.51 9.10
CA ASP A 21 12.08 2.50 9.14
C ASP A 21 12.66 1.33 8.36
N LYS A 22 11.87 0.26 8.21
CA LYS A 22 12.25 -0.93 7.46
C LYS A 22 11.16 -1.35 6.49
N LEU A 23 11.55 -1.72 5.28
CA LEU A 23 10.65 -2.29 4.29
C LEU A 23 11.12 -3.69 3.88
N LEU A 24 10.16 -4.57 3.63
CA LEU A 24 10.40 -5.91 3.16
C LEU A 24 10.72 -5.90 1.67
N VAL A 25 11.86 -6.49 1.31
CA VAL A 25 12.35 -6.65 -0.05
C VAL A 25 12.46 -8.14 -0.35
N SER A 26 12.01 -8.55 -1.53
CA SER A 26 12.18 -9.94 -1.96
C SER A 26 13.45 -10.10 -2.78
N LEU A 27 14.41 -10.87 -2.27
CA LEU A 27 15.68 -11.18 -2.92
C LEU A 27 15.80 -12.71 -3.07
N GLY A 28 15.94 -13.18 -4.31
CA GLY A 28 16.09 -14.62 -4.59
C GLY A 28 14.96 -15.49 -4.03
N GLY A 29 13.74 -14.96 -3.92
CA GLY A 29 12.57 -15.65 -3.35
C GLY A 29 12.45 -15.62 -1.83
N LYS A 30 13.43 -15.04 -1.11
CA LYS A 30 13.35 -14.78 0.33
C LYS A 30 12.88 -13.35 0.60
N LEU A 31 12.10 -13.15 1.65
CA LEU A 31 11.70 -11.84 2.14
C LEU A 31 12.66 -11.41 3.24
N GLU A 32 13.35 -10.31 3.00
CA GLU A 32 14.31 -9.74 3.94
C GLU A 32 13.94 -8.30 4.25
N SER A 33 14.23 -7.86 5.46
CA SER A 33 13.89 -6.52 5.94
C SER A 33 15.12 -5.64 5.89
N TYR A 34 15.04 -4.53 5.15
CA TYR A 34 16.15 -3.60 4.99
C TYR A 34 15.82 -2.21 5.54
N GLU A 35 16.85 -1.52 6.03
CA GLU A 35 16.75 -0.10 6.42
C GLU A 35 16.30 0.73 5.24
N HIS A 36 15.19 1.43 5.41
CA HIS A 36 14.53 2.18 4.37
C HIS A 36 15.07 3.61 4.32
N ILE A 37 15.68 3.97 3.19
CA ILE A 37 16.03 5.35 2.86
C ILE A 37 14.77 6.03 2.33
N LYS A 38 14.12 6.79 3.23
CA LYS A 38 12.83 7.45 3.00
C LYS A 38 12.91 8.51 1.90
N TYR A 39 11.81 8.69 1.19
CA TYR A 39 11.60 9.87 0.34
C TYR A 39 11.40 11.09 1.23
N ALA A 40 11.92 12.24 0.81
CA ALA A 40 11.74 13.51 1.50
C ALA A 40 10.29 14.02 1.40
N SER A 41 9.59 13.69 0.31
CA SER A 41 8.19 14.09 0.10
C SER A 41 7.44 13.18 -0.87
N PHE A 42 6.11 13.31 -0.87
CA PHE A 42 5.27 12.67 -1.88
C PHE A 42 5.59 13.17 -3.29
N ASP A 43 5.94 14.44 -3.45
CA ASP A 43 6.26 15.02 -4.76
C ASP A 43 7.56 14.45 -5.34
N GLU A 44 8.58 14.22 -4.50
CA GLU A 44 9.79 13.49 -4.89
C GLU A 44 9.41 12.08 -5.38
N TYR A 45 8.58 11.39 -4.60
CA TYR A 45 8.14 10.04 -4.93
C TYR A 45 7.42 9.97 -6.28
N ILE A 46 6.47 10.86 -6.54
CA ILE A 46 5.72 10.91 -7.80
C ILE A 46 6.64 11.27 -8.97
N LYS A 47 7.56 12.23 -8.79
CA LYS A 47 8.53 12.62 -9.83
C LYS A 47 9.43 11.46 -10.24
N GLU A 48 9.85 10.64 -9.29
CA GLU A 48 10.70 9.48 -9.56
C GLU A 48 9.93 8.22 -9.97
N ASN A 49 8.62 8.21 -9.77
CA ASN A 49 7.74 7.09 -10.05
C ASN A 49 6.46 7.57 -10.77
N PRO A 50 6.55 8.11 -12.00
CA PRO A 50 5.41 8.69 -12.70
C PRO A 50 4.25 7.70 -12.95
N ASN A 51 4.53 6.39 -12.94
CA ASN A 51 3.54 5.32 -13.11
C ASN A 51 3.35 4.49 -11.81
N CYS A 52 3.50 5.12 -10.65
CA CYS A 52 3.56 4.41 -9.38
C CYS A 52 2.26 3.73 -8.98
N CYS A 53 1.13 4.36 -9.26
CA CYS A 53 -0.01 4.25 -8.36
C CYS A 53 -1.30 3.98 -9.10
N SER A 54 -2.13 3.10 -8.54
CA SER A 54 -3.49 2.83 -9.00
C SER A 54 -4.42 2.67 -7.81
N ILE A 55 -5.65 3.19 -7.92
CA ILE A 55 -6.69 3.01 -6.91
C ILE A 55 -7.78 2.13 -7.50
N ASN A 56 -8.15 1.08 -6.77
CA ASN A 56 -9.30 0.27 -7.08
C ASN A 56 -10.44 0.67 -6.15
N HIS A 57 -11.42 1.39 -6.71
CA HIS A 57 -12.61 1.93 -6.05
C HIS A 57 -13.66 0.86 -5.76
N GLY A 58 -13.28 -0.19 -5.03
CA GLY A 58 -14.23 -1.17 -4.52
C GLY A 58 -14.95 -2.07 -5.54
N GLU A 59 -14.88 -1.82 -6.85
CA GLU A 59 -15.62 -2.60 -7.87
C GLU A 59 -15.18 -4.07 -7.90
N LEU A 60 -13.90 -4.36 -7.68
CA LEU A 60 -13.36 -5.73 -7.56
C LEU A 60 -13.42 -6.30 -6.14
N TYR A 61 -13.69 -5.46 -5.13
CA TYR A 61 -13.81 -5.90 -3.74
C TYR A 61 -15.15 -6.59 -3.44
N LYS A 62 -16.16 -6.40 -4.31
CA LYS A 62 -17.36 -7.25 -4.35
C LYS A 62 -17.05 -8.69 -4.78
N ILE A 63 -15.96 -8.92 -5.53
CA ILE A 63 -15.65 -10.22 -6.14
C ILE A 63 -14.65 -11.04 -5.29
N ALA A 64 -13.78 -10.39 -4.53
CA ALA A 64 -12.76 -11.08 -3.72
C ALA A 64 -13.23 -11.56 -2.33
N GLN A 65 -14.46 -11.23 -1.91
CA GLN A 65 -14.96 -11.62 -0.58
C GLN A 65 -15.17 -13.14 -0.39
N PRO A 66 -15.64 -13.95 -1.36
CA PRO A 66 -15.86 -15.37 -1.08
C PRO A 66 -14.58 -16.22 -1.16
N SER A 67 -13.58 -15.79 -1.92
CA SER A 67 -12.48 -16.69 -2.34
C SER A 67 -11.21 -16.59 -1.47
N PHE A 68 -11.02 -15.52 -0.71
CA PHE A 68 -9.75 -15.27 -0.01
C PHE A 68 -9.80 -15.19 1.51
N GLY A 69 -10.97 -15.33 2.15
CA GLY A 69 -11.11 -15.50 3.62
C GLY A 69 -10.43 -14.47 4.53
N LEU A 70 -9.92 -13.36 3.97
CA LEU A 70 -8.97 -12.47 4.64
C LEU A 70 -9.60 -11.19 5.19
N LEU A 71 -10.87 -10.92 4.92
CA LEU A 71 -11.57 -9.74 5.41
C LEU A 71 -13.00 -10.10 5.86
N PRO A 72 -13.43 -9.65 7.06
CA PRO A 72 -14.77 -9.96 7.56
C PRO A 72 -15.84 -9.41 6.62
N GLU A 73 -16.91 -10.17 6.43
CA GLU A 73 -18.10 -9.69 5.73
C GLU A 73 -18.61 -8.42 6.42
N PHE A 74 -18.72 -7.35 5.66
CA PHE A 74 -19.18 -6.06 6.20
C PHE A 74 -20.69 -6.08 6.36
N SER A 75 -21.16 -5.78 7.58
CA SER A 75 -22.59 -5.66 7.87
C SER A 75 -23.23 -4.53 7.07
N PHE A 76 -24.55 -4.54 6.94
CA PHE A 76 -25.31 -3.45 6.30
C PHE A 76 -24.99 -2.08 6.92
N PHE A 77 -24.84 -2.04 8.26
CA PHE A 77 -24.44 -0.83 8.97
C PHE A 77 -23.01 -0.38 8.65
N ASP A 78 -22.06 -1.32 8.45
CA ASP A 78 -20.70 -0.97 8.01
C ASP A 78 -20.70 -0.34 6.61
N ARG A 79 -21.55 -0.83 5.71
CA ARG A 79 -21.69 -0.28 4.36
C ARG A 79 -22.24 1.15 4.38
N ILE A 80 -23.30 1.40 5.14
CA ILE A 80 -23.94 2.72 5.22
C ILE A 80 -23.07 3.72 6.00
N SER A 81 -22.36 3.26 7.04
CA SER A 81 -21.43 4.11 7.80
C SER A 81 -20.12 4.40 7.05
N GLY A 82 -19.89 3.80 5.88
CA GLY A 82 -18.63 3.94 5.15
C GLY A 82 -17.45 3.18 5.76
N LEU A 83 -17.69 2.34 6.78
CA LEU A 83 -16.70 1.45 7.39
C LEU A 83 -16.44 0.18 6.58
N GLY A 84 -17.40 -0.20 5.73
CA GLY A 84 -17.39 -1.37 4.88
C GLY A 84 -16.86 -1.13 3.46
N PHE A 85 -16.67 0.13 3.07
CA PHE A 85 -15.98 0.48 1.83
C PHE A 85 -14.50 0.68 2.13
N ARG A 86 -13.67 -0.13 1.46
CA ARG A 86 -12.22 0.03 1.49
C ARG A 86 -11.73 0.11 0.07
N ASP A 87 -11.18 1.26 -0.29
CA ASP A 87 -10.44 1.38 -1.53
C ASP A 87 -9.10 0.67 -1.37
N LEU A 88 -8.70 -0.05 -2.41
CA LEU A 88 -7.40 -0.67 -2.49
C LEU A 88 -6.48 0.24 -3.29
N THR A 89 -5.58 0.91 -2.60
CA THR A 89 -4.47 1.60 -3.24
C THR A 89 -3.34 0.61 -3.49
N VAL A 90 -2.79 0.65 -4.68
CA VAL A 90 -1.62 -0.13 -5.07
C VAL A 90 -0.54 0.87 -5.45
N MET A 91 0.63 0.75 -4.81
CA MET A 91 1.76 1.62 -5.10
C MET A 91 3.00 0.77 -5.42
N ASN A 92 3.67 1.12 -6.50
CA ASN A 92 4.99 0.64 -6.86
C ASN A 92 6.01 1.49 -6.11
N PHE A 93 6.49 0.99 -4.99
CA PHE A 93 7.42 1.69 -4.13
C PHE A 93 8.84 1.25 -4.46
N LYS A 94 9.71 2.15 -4.92
CA LYS A 94 11.14 1.84 -5.06
C LYS A 94 11.78 1.97 -3.68
N VAL A 95 11.97 0.85 -3.00
CA VAL A 95 12.68 0.78 -1.72
C VAL A 95 14.14 1.05 -1.99
N ARG A 96 14.64 2.14 -1.41
CA ARG A 96 16.05 2.48 -1.39
C ARG A 96 16.63 1.99 -0.07
N TYR A 97 17.73 1.24 -0.11
CA TYR A 97 18.34 0.66 1.10
C TYR A 97 19.85 0.50 0.93
N LEU A 98 20.57 0.32 2.03
CA LEU A 98 21.99 -0.03 2.00
C LEU A 98 22.15 -1.55 2.07
N ASP A 99 22.93 -2.12 1.16
CA ASP A 99 23.34 -3.52 1.26
C ASP A 99 24.39 -3.74 2.37
N GLU A 100 24.73 -4.99 2.66
CA GLU A 100 25.71 -5.34 3.71
C GLU A 100 27.09 -4.69 3.53
N LYS A 101 27.40 -4.23 2.31
CA LYS A 101 28.65 -3.54 1.96
C LYS A 101 28.51 -2.02 1.99
N GLY A 102 27.36 -1.51 2.43
CA GLY A 102 27.05 -0.08 2.47
C GLY A 102 26.74 0.54 1.11
N ASN A 103 26.51 -0.24 0.06
CA ASN A 103 26.13 0.33 -1.24
C ASN A 103 24.62 0.57 -1.27
N GLN A 104 24.22 1.71 -1.81
CA GLN A 104 22.82 2.00 -2.05
C GLN A 104 22.27 1.09 -3.15
N ARG A 105 21.19 0.40 -2.83
CA ARG A 105 20.39 -0.43 -3.74
C ARG A 105 18.99 0.14 -3.83
N VAL A 106 18.36 -0.14 -4.96
CA VAL A 106 16.98 0.23 -5.21
C VAL A 106 16.25 -1.01 -5.71
N GLN A 107 15.18 -1.40 -5.03
CA GLN A 107 14.31 -2.49 -5.44
C GLN A 107 12.87 -2.01 -5.48
N GLN A 108 12.18 -2.27 -6.59
CA GLN A 108 10.76 -2.00 -6.68
C GLN A 108 9.97 -3.08 -5.94
N VAL A 109 9.13 -2.65 -5.00
CA VAL A 109 8.14 -3.48 -4.31
C VAL A 109 6.74 -2.97 -4.61
N ARG A 110 5.78 -3.87 -4.67
CA ARG A 110 4.37 -3.50 -4.88
C ARG A 110 3.65 -3.58 -3.55
N VAL A 111 3.40 -2.43 -2.93
CA VAL A 111 2.64 -2.33 -1.68
C VAL A 111 1.17 -2.11 -1.98
N ARG A 112 0.31 -2.76 -1.21
CA ARG A 112 -1.14 -2.68 -1.33
C ARG A 112 -1.71 -2.22 0.01
N ASN A 113 -2.39 -1.08 0.03
CA ASN A 113 -2.99 -0.53 1.24
C ASN A 113 -4.50 -0.46 1.06
N THR A 114 -5.24 -0.96 2.06
CA THR A 114 -6.66 -0.63 2.18
C THR A 114 -6.83 0.63 2.99
N LEU A 115 -7.66 1.54 2.47
CA LEU A 115 -8.03 2.76 3.17
C LEU A 115 -9.53 2.71 3.46
N ARG A 116 -9.88 2.87 4.74
CA ARG A 116 -11.27 3.19 5.11
C ARG A 116 -11.56 4.63 4.71
N ASN A 117 -12.83 4.97 4.49
CA ASN A 117 -13.26 6.35 4.16
C ASN A 117 -12.76 7.42 5.14
N CYS A 118 -12.40 7.05 6.38
CA CYS A 118 -11.84 7.97 7.38
C CYS A 118 -10.30 8.09 7.36
N GLY A 119 -9.62 7.59 6.32
CA GLY A 119 -8.17 7.78 6.14
C GLY A 119 -7.30 6.92 7.05
N ARG A 120 -7.81 5.80 7.59
CA ARG A 120 -6.99 4.83 8.33
C ARG A 120 -6.43 3.77 7.35
N PRO A 121 -5.14 3.84 6.96
CA PRO A 121 -4.52 2.84 6.12
C PRO A 121 -4.27 1.55 6.91
N LYS A 122 -4.41 0.42 6.23
CA LYS A 122 -3.90 -0.88 6.67
C LYS A 122 -3.21 -1.55 5.48
N SER A 123 -1.92 -1.83 5.61
CA SER A 123 -1.19 -2.66 4.64
C SER A 123 -1.76 -4.06 4.60
N ILE A 124 -1.94 -4.58 3.38
CA ILE A 124 -2.26 -5.99 3.16
C ILE A 124 -1.06 -6.65 2.51
N TRP A 125 -0.44 -7.56 3.25
CA TRP A 125 0.59 -8.46 2.73
C TRP A 125 -0.11 -9.66 2.09
N PHE A 126 -0.30 -9.62 0.77
CA PHE A 126 -0.61 -10.85 0.04
C PHE A 126 0.70 -11.60 -0.15
N LYS A 127 0.78 -12.87 0.27
CA LYS A 127 1.79 -13.78 -0.27
C LYS A 127 1.62 -13.74 -1.79
N ARG A 128 2.71 -13.56 -2.53
CA ARG A 128 2.71 -13.69 -4.00
C ARG A 128 2.00 -15.01 -4.31
N ASP A 129 0.97 -14.96 -5.16
CA ASP A 129 0.46 -16.16 -5.79
C ASP A 129 1.64 -16.79 -6.53
N SER A 130 2.00 -17.99 -6.06
CA SER A 130 3.01 -18.87 -6.65
C SER A 130 2.64 -19.25 -8.07
#